data_AF-A0A7X6Z0Q7-F1
#
_entry.id   AF-A0A7X6Z0Q7-F1
#
_cell.length_a   1.000
_cell.length_b   1.000
_cell.length_c   1.000
_cell.angle_alpha   90.00
_cell.angle_beta   90.00
_cell.angle_gamma   90.00
#
_symmetry.space_group_name_H-M   'P 1'
#
loop_
_entity.id
_entity.type
_entity.pdbx_description
1 polymer ?
#
loop_
_entity_poly.entity_id
_entity_poly.type
_entity_poly.pdbx_seq_one_letter_code
_entity_poly.pdbx_strand_id
1 'polypeptide(L)'
;MEHIKSNFKQHTFLRLCAVLFMLINTFYISFEVFRTRFIEDNILTTGLEKIQIEVLLTISLITSSSEVLLILLSLAYLIMTYYKSDKPSIRFFIFFNFSFYTGLFLISYIVSLAFLAPIGNLSQQLFIPFSLIIIGSIYFAGNIFFRKLLQST
;
A
#
# COMPACT_ATOMS: atom_id res chain seq x y z
N MET A 1 15.04 -17.44 14.13
CA MET A 1 13.73 -16.84 14.49
C MET A 1 13.87 -15.74 15.54
N GLU A 2 14.75 -15.88 16.55
CA GLU A 2 15.04 -14.82 17.54
C GLU A 2 15.65 -13.55 16.94
N HIS A 3 16.53 -13.67 15.94
CA HIS A 3 17.11 -12.52 15.24
C HIS A 3 16.07 -11.67 14.49
N ILE A 4 14.98 -12.30 14.01
CA ILE A 4 13.85 -11.62 13.35
C ILE A 4 13.03 -10.85 14.39
N LYS A 5 12.77 -11.47 15.56
CA LYS A 5 12.09 -10.81 16.69
C LYS A 5 12.87 -9.60 17.22
N SER A 6 14.20 -9.71 17.31
CA SER A 6 15.10 -8.63 17.74
C SER A 6 15.04 -7.42 16.79
N ASN A 7 15.19 -7.64 15.47
CA ASN A 7 15.10 -6.57 14.48
C ASN A 7 13.71 -5.94 14.44
N PHE A 8 12.63 -6.71 14.59
CA PHE A 8 11.27 -6.17 14.58
C PHE A 8 10.97 -5.25 15.80
N LYS A 9 11.56 -5.55 16.96
CA LYS A 9 11.44 -4.72 18.18
C LYS A 9 12.18 -3.37 18.04
N GLN A 10 13.30 -3.33 17.32
CA GLN A 10 14.10 -2.12 17.11
C GLN A 10 13.49 -1.12 16.10
N HIS A 11 12.58 -1.57 15.22
CA HIS A 11 12.03 -0.72 14.17
C HIS A 11 10.58 -0.25 14.45
N THR A 12 10.37 0.47 15.55
CA THR A 12 9.08 1.09 15.90
C THR A 12 8.47 1.93 14.77
N PHE A 13 9.30 2.64 14.01
CA PHE A 13 8.85 3.42 12.85
C PHE A 13 8.26 2.56 11.73
N LEU A 14 8.92 1.45 11.35
CA LEU A 14 8.42 0.55 10.28
C LEU A 14 7.05 -0.02 10.66
N ARG A 15 6.86 -0.39 11.93
CA ARG A 15 5.57 -0.86 12.45
C ARG A 15 4.50 0.22 12.38
N LEU A 16 4.83 1.44 12.78
CA LEU A 16 3.90 2.57 12.71
C LEU A 16 3.47 2.84 11.26
N CYS A 17 4.41 2.86 10.31
CA CYS A 17 4.09 2.99 8.89
C CYS A 17 3.17 1.87 8.40
N ALA A 18 3.44 0.61 8.74
CA ALA A 18 2.59 -0.51 8.35
C ALA A 18 1.17 -0.39 8.92
N VAL A 19 1.02 0.02 10.19
CA VAL A 19 -0.29 0.24 10.82
C VAL A 19 -1.04 1.38 10.16
N LEU A 20 -0.39 2.53 9.92
CA LEU A 20 -1.00 3.66 9.23
C LEU A 20 -1.43 3.27 7.82
N PHE A 21 -0.59 2.52 7.10
CA PHE A 21 -0.90 2.03 5.77
C PHE A 21 -2.15 1.13 5.78
N MET A 22 -2.24 0.20 6.73
CA MET A 22 -3.43 -0.65 6.88
C MET A 22 -4.69 0.16 7.18
N LEU A 23 -4.60 1.16 8.05
CA LEU A 23 -5.74 2.02 8.39
C LEU A 23 -6.22 2.79 7.16
N ILE A 24 -5.31 3.47 6.45
CA ILE A 24 -5.65 4.26 5.26
C ILE A 24 -6.20 3.34 4.15
N ASN A 25 -5.61 2.17 3.95
CA ASN A 25 -6.10 1.18 2.99
C ASN A 25 -7.52 0.68 3.34
N THR A 26 -7.80 0.48 4.63
CA THR A 26 -9.15 0.08 5.09
C THR A 26 -10.17 1.18 4.83
N PHE A 27 -9.81 2.45 5.09
CA PHE A 27 -10.66 3.59 4.74
C PHE A 27 -10.91 3.65 3.24
N TYR A 28 -9.86 3.56 2.42
CA TYR A 28 -9.98 3.57 0.97
C TYR A 28 -10.95 2.48 0.47
N ILE A 29 -10.72 1.23 0.87
CA ILE A 29 -11.55 0.08 0.47
C ILE A 29 -13.01 0.28 0.89
N SER A 30 -13.23 0.80 2.10
CA SER A 30 -14.59 1.05 2.62
C SER A 30 -15.35 2.08 1.78
N PHE A 31 -14.68 3.18 1.40
CA PHE A 31 -15.26 4.19 0.52
C PHE A 31 -15.46 3.69 -0.92
N GLU A 32 -14.56 2.86 -1.44
CA GLU A 32 -14.73 2.24 -2.75
C GLU A 32 -15.91 1.25 -2.78
N VAL A 33 -16.06 0.42 -1.75
CA VAL A 33 -17.23 -0.45 -1.61
C VAL A 33 -18.52 0.37 -1.53
N PHE A 34 -18.51 1.44 -0.73
CA PHE A 34 -19.65 2.35 -0.64
C PHE A 34 -19.95 3.00 -2.00
N ARG A 35 -18.93 3.43 -2.75
CA ARG A 35 -19.08 3.99 -4.11
C ARG A 35 -19.76 3.00 -5.04
N THR A 36 -19.30 1.75 -5.06
CA THR A 36 -19.89 0.71 -5.92
C THR A 36 -21.36 0.50 -5.59
N ARG A 37 -21.69 0.31 -4.31
CA ARG A 37 -23.09 0.10 -3.89
C ARG A 37 -23.97 1.30 -4.20
N PHE A 38 -23.48 2.50 -3.94
CA PHE A 38 -24.22 3.72 -4.23
C PHE A 38 -24.57 3.84 -5.72
N ILE A 39 -23.64 3.48 -6.62
CA ILE A 39 -23.87 3.47 -8.07
C ILE A 39 -24.91 2.41 -8.45
N GLU A 40 -24.77 1.19 -7.92
CA GLU A 40 -25.69 0.08 -8.19
C GLU A 40 -27.12 0.43 -7.79
N ASP A 41 -27.31 0.97 -6.58
CA ASP A 41 -28.63 1.18 -6.00
C ASP A 41 -29.37 2.40 -6.60
N ASN A 42 -28.65 3.46 -6.96
CA ASN A 42 -29.25 4.77 -7.25
C ASN A 42 -29.15 5.21 -8.72
N ILE A 43 -28.15 4.75 -9.47
CA ILE A 43 -27.86 5.29 -10.81
C ILE A 43 -28.36 4.37 -11.90
N LEU A 44 -28.19 3.06 -11.72
CA LEU A 44 -28.68 2.06 -12.69
C LEU A 44 -30.22 2.05 -12.78
N THR A 45 -30.91 2.61 -11.78
CA THR A 45 -32.37 2.53 -11.60
C THR A 45 -33.10 3.82 -11.95
N THR A 46 -32.54 5.00 -11.67
CA THR A 46 -33.29 6.29 -11.77
C THR A 46 -32.60 7.43 -12.54
N GLY A 47 -31.41 7.21 -13.12
CA GLY A 47 -30.61 8.31 -13.68
C GLY A 47 -30.02 9.21 -12.59
N LEU A 48 -29.06 10.07 -12.96
CA LEU A 48 -28.24 10.84 -12.01
C LEU A 48 -28.88 12.18 -11.61
N GLU A 49 -29.28 12.31 -10.35
CA GLU A 49 -29.64 13.59 -9.74
C GLU A 49 -28.39 14.38 -9.31
N LYS A 50 -28.52 15.72 -9.24
CA LYS A 50 -27.42 16.62 -8.84
C LYS A 50 -26.82 16.24 -7.48
N ILE A 51 -27.65 15.82 -6.53
CA ILE A 51 -27.20 15.42 -5.19
C ILE A 51 -26.39 14.12 -5.22
N GLN A 52 -26.74 13.18 -6.09
CA GLN A 52 -26.02 11.91 -6.25
C GLN A 52 -24.64 12.15 -6.89
N ILE A 53 -24.54 13.10 -7.83
CA ILE A 53 -23.26 13.54 -8.40
C ILE A 53 -22.36 14.10 -7.31
N GLU A 54 -22.88 14.97 -6.44
CA GLU A 54 -22.11 15.59 -5.37
C GLU A 54 -21.57 14.57 -4.35
N VAL A 55 -22.38 13.57 -4.01
CA VAL A 55 -21.94 12.43 -3.17
C VAL A 55 -20.81 11.67 -3.85
N LEU A 56 -20.94 11.33 -5.13
CA LEU A 56 -19.88 10.62 -5.87
C LEU A 56 -18.58 11.42 -5.99
N LEU A 57 -18.68 12.73 -6.20
CA LEU A 57 -17.52 13.63 -6.20
C LEU A 57 -16.82 13.64 -4.85
N THR A 58 -17.59 13.69 -3.76
CA THR A 58 -17.05 13.65 -2.39
C THR A 58 -16.33 12.34 -2.11
N ILE A 59 -16.93 11.19 -2.48
CA ILE A 59 -16.27 9.88 -2.32
C ILE A 59 -14.97 9.84 -3.13
N SER A 60 -14.99 10.34 -4.37
CA SER A 60 -13.82 10.35 -5.24
C SER A 60 -12.68 11.23 -4.70
N LEU A 61 -13.01 12.35 -4.06
CA LEU A 61 -12.03 13.20 -3.37
C LEU A 61 -11.41 12.48 -2.17
N ILE A 62 -12.20 11.74 -1.40
CA ILE A 62 -11.72 10.97 -0.24
C ILE A 62 -10.81 9.83 -0.68
N THR A 63 -11.20 9.06 -1.71
CA THR A 63 -10.40 7.94 -2.19
C THR A 63 -9.09 8.42 -2.83
N SER A 64 -9.14 9.50 -3.62
CA SER A 64 -7.95 10.15 -4.18
C SER A 64 -7.01 10.68 -3.08
N SER A 65 -7.55 11.36 -2.05
CA SER A 65 -6.74 11.84 -0.92
C SER A 65 -6.07 10.68 -0.16
N SER A 66 -6.77 9.55 -0.03
CA SER A 66 -6.23 8.34 0.60
C SER A 66 -5.09 7.73 -0.22
N GLU A 67 -5.21 7.68 -1.56
CA GLU A 67 -4.13 7.25 -2.46
C GLU A 67 -2.88 8.12 -2.28
N VAL A 68 -3.05 9.45 -2.27
CA VAL A 68 -1.95 10.39 -2.05
C VAL A 68 -1.27 10.15 -0.70
N LEU A 69 -2.03 9.94 0.37
CA LEU A 69 -1.47 9.64 1.69
C LEU A 69 -0.68 8.32 1.70
N LEU A 70 -1.16 7.27 1.02
CA LEU A 70 -0.43 6.01 0.90
C LEU A 70 0.90 6.18 0.15
N ILE A 71 0.91 6.98 -0.92
CA ILE A 71 2.13 7.29 -1.68
C ILE A 71 3.13 8.04 -0.80
N LEU A 72 2.70 9.10 -0.10
CA LEU A 72 3.55 9.87 0.80
C LEU A 72 4.12 9.02 1.93
N LEU A 73 3.29 8.15 2.52
CA LEU A 73 3.72 7.23 3.56
C LEU A 73 4.77 6.24 3.04
N SER A 74 4.58 5.74 1.81
CA SER A 74 5.53 4.84 1.15
C SER A 74 6.87 5.52 0.87
N LEU A 75 6.86 6.77 0.40
CA LEU A 75 8.07 7.56 0.20
C LEU A 75 8.81 7.81 1.51
N ALA A 76 8.10 8.26 2.56
CA ALA A 76 8.68 8.47 3.88
C ALA A 76 9.32 7.18 4.44
N TYR A 77 8.64 6.05 4.25
CA TYR A 77 9.12 4.73 4.63
C TYR A 77 10.41 4.33 3.88
N LEU A 78 10.46 4.58 2.57
CA LEU A 78 11.62 4.26 1.72
C LEU A 78 12.83 5.13 2.06
N ILE A 79 12.62 6.44 2.25
CA ILE A 79 13.66 7.40 2.67
C ILE A 79 14.26 6.99 4.02
N MET A 80 13.43 6.69 5.01
CA MET A 80 13.91 6.28 6.34
C MET A 80 14.68 4.97 6.32
N THR A 81 14.29 4.02 5.45
CA THR A 81 15.01 2.76 5.26
C THR A 81 16.39 3.00 4.64
N TYR A 82 16.48 3.93 3.68
CA TYR A 82 17.75 4.34 3.10
C TYR A 82 18.70 4.94 4.15
N TYR A 83 18.21 5.88 4.97
CA TYR A 83 19.03 6.54 6.00
C TYR A 83 19.54 5.58 7.09
N LYS A 84 18.76 4.55 7.45
CA LYS A 84 19.11 3.60 8.52
C LYS A 84 19.85 2.34 8.04
N SER A 85 20.33 2.30 6.80
CA SER A 85 20.81 1.07 6.15
C SER A 85 22.09 0.47 6.80
N ASP A 86 21.89 -0.33 7.85
CA ASP A 86 22.77 -1.43 8.23
C ASP A 86 22.47 -2.66 7.33
N LYS A 87 23.54 -3.22 6.73
CA LYS A 87 23.54 -4.21 5.63
C LYS A 87 22.68 -5.49 5.82
N PRO A 88 22.40 -6.02 7.03
CA PRO A 88 21.53 -7.20 7.19
C PRO A 88 20.02 -6.89 7.08
N SER A 89 19.59 -5.62 7.10
CA SER A 89 18.18 -5.23 7.15
C SER A 89 17.43 -5.32 5.81
N ILE A 90 18.16 -5.31 4.68
CA ILE A 90 17.56 -5.17 3.34
C ILE A 90 16.78 -6.42 2.91
N ARG A 91 17.29 -7.64 3.16
CA ARG A 91 16.55 -8.87 2.83
C ARG A 91 15.24 -8.98 3.61
N PHE A 92 15.30 -8.63 4.89
CA PHE A 92 14.12 -8.61 5.75
C PHE A 92 13.12 -7.55 5.27
N PHE A 93 13.59 -6.36 4.91
CA PHE A 93 12.77 -5.29 4.33
C PHE A 93 12.03 -5.76 3.07
N ILE A 94 12.74 -6.37 2.11
CA ILE A 94 12.14 -6.85 0.85
C ILE A 94 11.06 -7.89 1.16
N PHE A 95 11.38 -8.90 1.96
CA PHE A 95 10.46 -9.98 2.30
C PHE A 95 9.22 -9.49 3.05
N PHE A 96 9.41 -8.59 4.02
CA PHE A 96 8.31 -8.01 4.80
C PHE A 96 7.35 -7.23 3.90
N ASN A 97 7.88 -6.32 3.06
CA ASN A 97 7.03 -5.54 2.17
C ASN A 97 6.30 -6.42 1.16
N PHE A 98 6.98 -7.39 0.53
CA PHE A 98 6.33 -8.28 -0.42
C PHE A 98 5.17 -9.05 0.22
N SER A 99 5.39 -9.58 1.43
CA SER A 99 4.35 -10.27 2.20
C SER A 99 3.21 -9.33 2.58
N PHE A 100 3.53 -8.11 2.98
CA PHE A 100 2.56 -7.09 3.38
C PHE A 100 1.63 -6.69 2.23
N TYR A 101 2.18 -6.30 1.07
CA TYR A 101 1.37 -5.93 -0.10
C TYR A 101 0.60 -7.10 -0.68
N THR A 102 1.17 -8.31 -0.67
CA THR A 102 0.44 -9.53 -1.07
C THR A 102 -0.75 -9.76 -0.14
N GLY A 103 -0.57 -9.61 1.17
CA GLY A 103 -1.64 -9.72 2.15
C GLY A 103 -2.75 -8.69 1.92
N LEU A 104 -2.40 -7.42 1.66
CA LEU A 104 -3.37 -6.38 1.35
C LEU A 104 -4.13 -6.66 0.06
N PHE A 105 -3.44 -7.12 -1.00
CA PHE A 105 -4.08 -7.51 -2.24
C PHE A 105 -5.08 -8.66 -2.04
N LEU A 106 -4.71 -9.68 -1.26
CA LEU A 106 -5.61 -10.79 -0.92
C LEU A 106 -6.82 -10.31 -0.11
N ILE A 107 -6.64 -9.36 0.81
CA ILE A 107 -7.76 -8.74 1.53
C ILE A 107 -8.67 -8.00 0.55
N SER A 108 -8.12 -7.17 -0.35
CA SER A 108 -8.90 -6.49 -1.40
C SER A 108 -9.66 -7.49 -2.28
N TYR A 109 -9.05 -8.64 -2.59
CA TYR A 109 -9.69 -9.73 -3.34
C TYR A 109 -10.87 -10.35 -2.57
N ILE A 110 -10.69 -10.66 -1.28
CA ILE A 110 -11.78 -11.18 -0.44
C ILE A 110 -12.93 -10.16 -0.34
N VAL A 111 -12.62 -8.88 -0.15
CA VAL A 111 -13.62 -7.81 -0.10
C VAL A 111 -14.34 -7.65 -1.44
N SER A 112 -13.61 -7.73 -2.57
CA SER A 112 -14.20 -7.72 -3.91
C SER A 112 -15.24 -8.82 -4.07
N LEU A 113 -14.93 -10.05 -3.63
CA LEU A 113 -15.89 -11.15 -3.67
C LEU A 113 -17.09 -10.94 -2.73
N ALA A 114 -16.84 -10.49 -1.50
CA ALA A 114 -17.89 -10.30 -0.50
C ALA A 114 -18.90 -9.21 -0.87
N PHE A 115 -18.44 -8.14 -1.53
CA PHE A 115 -19.26 -6.98 -1.86
C PHE A 115 -19.55 -6.81 -3.35
N LEU A 116 -19.14 -7.78 -4.19
CA LEU A 116 -19.23 -7.72 -5.66
C LEU A 116 -18.59 -6.45 -6.26
N ALA A 117 -17.65 -5.85 -5.54
CA ALA A 117 -16.98 -4.63 -5.97
C ALA A 117 -15.84 -4.95 -6.96
N PRO A 118 -15.57 -4.11 -7.98
CA PRO A 118 -14.49 -4.34 -8.93
C PRO A 118 -13.12 -4.42 -8.24
N ILE A 119 -12.45 -5.57 -8.37
CA ILE A 119 -11.12 -5.79 -7.77
C ILE A 119 -10.08 -4.77 -8.22
N GLY A 120 -10.19 -4.28 -9.46
CA GLY A 120 -9.32 -3.23 -10.00
C GLY A 120 -9.33 -2.00 -9.10
N ASN A 121 -10.51 -1.49 -8.76
CA ASN A 121 -10.66 -0.32 -7.90
C ASN A 121 -10.11 -0.59 -6.49
N LEU A 122 -10.41 -1.76 -5.90
CA LEU A 122 -9.98 -2.10 -4.54
C LEU A 122 -8.48 -2.39 -4.39
N SER A 123 -7.74 -2.53 -5.49
CA SER A 123 -6.30 -2.82 -5.48
C SER A 123 -5.45 -1.75 -6.17
N GLN A 124 -6.05 -0.83 -6.92
CA GLN A 124 -5.38 0.22 -7.67
C GLN A 124 -4.47 1.10 -6.78
N GLN A 125 -4.94 1.50 -5.61
CA GLN A 125 -4.22 2.28 -4.61
C GLN A 125 -2.91 1.62 -4.13
N LEU A 126 -2.78 0.30 -4.27
CA LEU A 126 -1.57 -0.42 -3.87
C LEU A 126 -0.47 -0.33 -4.94
N PHE A 127 -0.82 -0.04 -6.19
CA PHE A 127 0.10 -0.16 -7.33
C PHE A 127 1.30 0.79 -7.23
N ILE A 128 1.08 2.07 -6.97
CA ILE A 128 2.17 3.06 -6.85
C ILE A 128 3.04 2.78 -5.61
N PRO A 129 2.48 2.61 -4.40
CA PRO A 129 3.23 2.17 -3.22
C PRO A 129 4.11 0.93 -3.46
N PHE A 130 3.54 -0.10 -4.08
CA PHE A 130 4.25 -1.34 -4.37
C PHE A 130 5.39 -1.13 -5.38
N SER A 131 5.14 -0.34 -6.43
CA SER A 131 6.13 0.00 -7.45
C SER A 131 7.33 0.75 -6.85
N LEU A 132 7.08 1.72 -5.95
CA LEU A 132 8.13 2.43 -5.24
C LEU A 132 9.03 1.47 -4.44
N ILE A 133 8.41 0.54 -3.71
CA ILE A 133 9.16 -0.44 -2.92
C ILE A 133 9.97 -1.39 -3.79
N ILE A 134 9.45 -1.83 -4.95
CA ILE A 134 10.22 -2.63 -5.91
C ILE A 134 11.44 -1.85 -6.39
N ILE A 135 11.27 -0.60 -6.82
CA ILE A 135 12.38 0.25 -7.29
C ILE A 135 13.43 0.40 -6.19
N GLY A 136 13.01 0.71 -4.96
CA GLY A 136 13.90 0.78 -3.81
C GLY A 136 14.65 -0.53 -3.58
N SER A 137 13.94 -1.67 -3.65
CA SER A 137 14.52 -3.01 -3.46
C SER A 137 15.58 -3.34 -4.51
N ILE A 138 15.31 -3.03 -5.79
CA ILE A 138 16.27 -3.22 -6.89
C ILE A 138 17.52 -2.36 -6.65
N TYR A 139 17.34 -1.10 -6.29
CA TYR A 139 18.45 -0.19 -5.98
C TYR A 139 19.33 -0.73 -4.84
N PHE A 140 18.73 -1.17 -3.74
CA PHE A 140 19.46 -1.74 -2.61
C PHE A 140 20.19 -3.05 -2.98
N ALA A 141 19.53 -3.94 -3.73
CA ALA A 141 20.14 -5.19 -4.19
C ALA A 141 21.33 -4.94 -5.12
N GLY A 142 21.21 -4.00 -6.06
CA GLY A 142 22.27 -3.59 -6.96
C GLY A 142 23.48 -3.03 -6.21
N ASN A 143 23.26 -2.12 -5.26
CA ASN A 143 24.34 -1.53 -4.46
C ASN A 143 25.11 -2.61 -3.64
N ILE A 144 24.41 -3.61 -3.10
CA ILE A 144 25.07 -4.74 -2.43
C ILE A 144 25.92 -5.55 -3.42
N PHE A 145 25.38 -5.85 -4.61
CA PHE A 145 26.07 -6.63 -5.62
C PHE A 145 27.35 -5.93 -6.09
N PHE A 146 27.28 -4.64 -6.44
CA PHE A 146 28.45 -3.85 -6.85
C PHE A 146 29.53 -3.76 -5.77
N ARG A 147 29.14 -3.55 -4.50
CA ARG A 147 30.11 -3.52 -3.39
C ARG A 147 30.83 -4.85 -3.20
N LYS A 148 30.12 -5.97 -3.33
CA LYS A 148 30.75 -7.31 -3.26
C LYS A 148 31.71 -7.55 -4.42
N LEU A 149 31.36 -7.08 -5.62
CA LEU A 149 32.19 -7.21 -6.81
C LEU A 149 33.49 -6.42 -6.66
N LEU A 150 33.42 -5.18 -6.18
CA LEU A 150 34.59 -4.34 -5.91
C LEU A 150 35.49 -4.86 -4.78
N GLN A 151 34.93 -5.52 -3.75
CA GLN A 151 35.71 -6.13 -2.67
C GLN A 151 36.36 -7.47 -3.04
N SER A 152 35.98 -8.05 -4.19
CA SER A 152 36.51 -9.32 -4.70
C SER A 152 37.64 -9.12 -5.73
N THR A 153 38.00 -7.87 -6.01
CA THR A 153 39.14 -7.44 -6.84
C THR A 153 40.19 -6.81 -5.96
#